data_AF-A0A3M0DR54-F1
#
_entry.id   AF-A0A3M0DR54-F1
#
_cell.length_a   1.000
_cell.length_b   1.000
_cell.length_c   1.000
_cell.angle_alpha   90.00
_cell.angle_beta   90.00
_cell.angle_gamma   90.00
#
_symmetry.space_group_name_H-M   'P 1'
#
loop_
_entity.id
_entity.type
_entity.pdbx_description
1 polymer ?
#
loop_
_entity_poly.entity_id
_entity_poly.type
_entity_poly.pdbx_seq_one_letter_code
_entity_poly.pdbx_strand_id
1 'polypeptide(L)'
;MSAPKSRLAVVFVVIVAAIVGGAAVAPYALGSADDGDSDPVSVENQQFQPGTILPDETTEEGEISMESDATGKTVLVDVGHENGISKTQLEPLLSTLVENGHQIRFYRGQRQSLNESLRSADAFLVASPQRRYTSDELAGVEAFTDAGGRVLVMGDPPSVQASGGLLFGLGSLQPTAPRTTALGSTYGVAYGSGYLYNMDENDNNYKSIYARPTADTDLTAGVDRVVMREAVPLRTTGATRALVGTDGTHLSTTRDPGQYAVLARSGNVTAVGDTDFVTRENAYDADNDVLIGNLADFLVSGDKRPGAPRPPGADQPQRPPAGGESGGGGQPTPPPTPAPA
;
A
#
# COMPACT_ATOMS: atom_id res chain seq x y z
N MET A 1 68.19 -5.02 -0.87
CA MET A 1 68.81 -5.93 0.13
C MET A 1 67.72 -6.82 0.70
N SER A 2 67.64 -8.07 0.26
CA SER A 2 66.60 -9.02 0.67
C SER A 2 67.01 -9.68 1.97
N ALA A 3 66.26 -9.48 3.05
CA ALA A 3 66.52 -10.19 4.31
C ALA A 3 66.35 -11.71 4.05
N PRO A 4 67.28 -12.57 4.50
CA PRO A 4 67.16 -14.00 4.27
C PRO A 4 65.92 -14.53 4.98
N LYS A 5 65.05 -15.23 4.23
CA LYS A 5 63.75 -15.78 4.69
C LYS A 5 63.85 -16.60 5.99
N SER A 6 65.04 -17.08 6.35
CA SER A 6 65.33 -17.76 7.62
C SER A 6 65.20 -16.85 8.85
N ARG A 7 65.50 -15.56 8.75
CA ARG A 7 65.40 -14.62 9.90
C ARG A 7 63.96 -14.32 10.28
N LEU A 8 63.06 -14.24 9.30
CA LEU A 8 61.62 -14.04 9.54
C LEU A 8 60.97 -15.30 10.15
N ALA A 9 61.38 -16.50 9.72
CA ALA A 9 60.89 -17.75 10.30
C ALA A 9 61.33 -17.92 11.77
N VAL A 10 62.58 -17.57 12.10
CA VAL A 10 63.07 -17.62 13.49
C VAL A 10 62.34 -16.62 14.39
N VAL A 11 62.11 -15.39 13.90
CA VAL A 11 61.34 -14.38 14.66
C VAL A 11 59.90 -14.85 14.88
N PHE A 12 59.26 -15.45 13.88
CA PHE A 12 57.91 -15.99 14.00
C PHE A 12 57.83 -17.11 15.06
N VAL A 13 58.77 -18.05 15.05
CA VAL A 13 58.81 -19.15 16.04
C VAL A 13 59.03 -18.62 17.46
N VAL A 14 59.88 -17.60 17.63
CA VAL A 14 60.11 -16.98 18.94
C VAL A 14 58.86 -16.26 19.46
N ILE A 15 58.13 -15.55 18.60
CA ILE A 15 56.89 -14.86 18.99
C ILE A 15 55.79 -15.88 19.37
N VAL A 16 55.63 -16.94 18.57
CA VAL A 16 54.65 -18.00 18.88
C VAL A 16 55.00 -18.71 20.19
N ALA A 17 56.28 -19.02 20.42
CA ALA A 17 56.73 -19.62 21.67
C ALA A 17 56.52 -18.69 22.88
N ALA A 18 56.69 -17.37 22.72
CA ALA A 18 56.41 -16.40 23.78
C ALA A 18 54.92 -16.29 24.11
N ILE A 19 54.04 -16.35 23.11
CA ILE A 19 52.57 -16.30 23.32
C ILE A 19 52.07 -17.59 23.98
N VAL A 20 52.52 -18.75 23.50
CA VAL A 20 52.14 -20.06 24.07
C VAL A 20 52.74 -20.25 25.47
N GLY A 21 53.99 -19.83 25.68
CA GLY A 21 54.63 -19.82 26.99
C GLY A 21 53.94 -18.87 27.97
N GLY A 22 53.53 -17.69 27.53
CA GLY A 22 52.78 -16.73 28.37
C GLY A 22 51.43 -17.28 28.83
N ALA A 23 50.68 -17.94 27.93
CA ALA A 23 49.38 -18.52 28.26
C ALA A 23 49.45 -19.73 29.21
N ALA A 24 50.55 -20.50 29.17
CA ALA A 24 50.73 -21.66 30.04
C ALA A 24 51.20 -21.31 31.48
N VAL A 25 51.87 -20.17 31.66
CA VAL A 25 52.44 -19.75 32.95
C VAL A 25 51.52 -18.76 33.68
N ALA A 26 50.62 -18.07 32.97
CA ALA A 26 49.66 -17.14 33.55
C ALA A 26 48.80 -17.73 34.71
N PRO A 27 48.32 -19.00 34.64
CA PRO A 27 47.54 -19.59 35.74
C PRO A 27 48.38 -19.91 36.99
N TYR A 28 49.70 -20.01 36.87
CA TYR A 28 50.61 -20.35 37.99
C TYR A 28 51.29 -19.12 38.60
N ALA A 29 51.37 -18.00 37.87
CA ALA A 29 51.95 -16.75 38.35
C ALA A 29 50.93 -15.83 39.03
N LEU A 30 49.66 -15.96 38.69
CA LEU A 30 48.55 -15.29 39.35
C LEU A 30 48.02 -16.26 40.41
N GLY A 31 48.50 -16.11 41.64
CA GLY A 31 48.24 -17.04 42.73
C GLY A 31 46.77 -17.43 42.85
N SER A 32 46.54 -18.72 43.11
CA SER A 32 45.24 -19.27 43.50
C SER A 32 44.68 -18.45 44.66
N ALA A 33 43.72 -17.58 44.36
CA ALA A 33 42.89 -16.98 45.38
C ALA A 33 41.95 -18.09 45.87
N ASP A 34 42.24 -18.52 47.09
CA ASP A 34 41.41 -19.23 48.05
C ASP A 34 39.91 -19.26 47.67
N ASP A 35 39.36 -20.47 47.53
CA ASP A 35 37.92 -20.75 47.39
C ASP A 35 37.20 -20.35 48.70
N GLY A 36 37.04 -19.05 48.91
CA GLY A 36 36.23 -18.47 49.96
C GLY A 36 34.81 -18.23 49.44
N ASP A 37 33.92 -19.18 49.75
CA ASP A 37 32.48 -19.03 50.02
C ASP A 37 31.83 -17.71 49.55
N SER A 38 31.82 -17.48 48.24
CA SER A 38 30.95 -16.49 47.63
C SER A 38 29.88 -17.27 46.92
N ASP A 39 28.67 -17.28 47.52
CA ASP A 39 27.44 -17.60 46.81
C ASP A 39 27.54 -16.93 45.43
N PRO A 40 27.46 -17.69 44.32
CA PRO A 40 27.55 -17.08 43.01
C PRO A 40 26.46 -16.02 42.97
N VAL A 41 26.88 -14.75 42.83
CA VAL A 41 25.94 -13.64 42.69
C VAL A 41 25.04 -14.04 41.53
N SER A 42 23.80 -14.41 41.85
CA SER A 42 22.80 -14.75 40.86
C SER A 42 22.53 -13.46 40.11
N VAL A 43 23.25 -13.26 39.01
CA VAL A 43 22.93 -12.21 38.06
C VAL A 43 21.58 -12.63 37.48
N GLU A 44 20.50 -12.18 38.12
CA GLU A 44 19.15 -12.25 37.59
C GLU A 44 19.10 -11.34 36.37
N ASN A 45 19.61 -11.88 35.28
CA ASN A 45 19.63 -11.19 34.01
C ASN A 45 18.22 -11.30 33.44
N GLN A 46 17.42 -10.25 33.64
CA GLN A 46 16.02 -10.16 33.22
C GLN A 46 15.84 -10.50 31.73
N GLN A 47 16.90 -10.34 30.94
CA GLN A 47 16.99 -10.69 29.52
C GLN A 47 16.89 -12.20 29.22
N PHE A 48 17.03 -13.06 30.24
CA PHE A 48 16.98 -14.53 30.13
C PHE A 48 15.81 -15.13 30.92
N GLN A 49 14.87 -14.30 31.39
CA GLN A 49 13.63 -14.75 32.01
C GLN A 49 12.61 -14.98 30.88
N PRO A 50 12.33 -16.23 30.45
CA PRO A 50 11.44 -16.49 29.32
C PRO A 50 10.02 -15.93 29.49
N GLY A 51 9.59 -15.69 30.74
CA GLY A 51 8.31 -15.05 31.05
C GLY A 51 8.28 -13.52 30.90
N THR A 52 9.42 -12.86 30.64
CA THR A 52 9.55 -11.40 30.44
C THR A 52 9.96 -11.05 29.00
N ILE A 53 10.17 -12.06 28.14
CA ILE A 53 10.68 -11.89 26.76
C ILE A 53 9.55 -11.82 25.73
N LEU A 54 8.36 -12.34 26.06
CA LEU A 54 7.23 -12.28 25.15
C LEU A 54 6.63 -10.86 25.22
N PRO A 55 6.64 -10.10 24.12
CA PRO A 55 5.88 -8.88 24.04
C PRO A 55 4.40 -9.18 24.24
N ASP A 56 3.63 -8.20 24.74
CA ASP A 56 2.17 -8.30 24.70
C ASP A 56 1.75 -8.40 23.22
N GLU A 57 1.07 -9.49 22.86
CA GLU A 57 0.49 -9.66 21.52
C GLU A 57 -0.83 -8.89 21.45
N THR A 58 -1.04 -8.21 20.33
CA THR A 58 -2.34 -7.61 20.04
C THR A 58 -3.37 -8.73 19.89
N THR A 59 -4.57 -8.55 20.44
CA THR A 59 -5.63 -9.56 20.33
C THR A 59 -6.01 -9.80 18.88
N GLU A 60 -5.85 -11.04 18.41
CA GLU A 60 -6.27 -11.52 17.09
C GLU A 60 -7.58 -12.33 17.21
N GLU A 61 -8.66 -11.67 17.62
CA GLU A 61 -9.99 -12.30 17.75
C GLU A 61 -11.01 -11.41 17.05
N GLY A 62 -11.69 -11.92 16.01
CA GLY A 62 -12.68 -11.12 15.30
C GLY A 62 -13.34 -11.83 14.13
N GLU A 63 -14.42 -11.25 13.65
CA GLU A 63 -15.08 -11.57 12.39
C GLU A 63 -15.29 -10.25 11.65
N ILE A 64 -14.83 -10.19 10.40
CA ILE A 64 -15.02 -8.99 9.59
C ILE A 64 -16.51 -8.94 9.18
N SER A 65 -17.24 -8.00 9.77
CA SER A 65 -18.65 -7.78 9.51
C SER A 65 -18.91 -6.46 8.79
N MET A 66 -20.05 -6.36 8.12
CA MET A 66 -20.53 -5.14 7.46
C MET A 66 -21.82 -4.67 8.16
N GLU A 67 -21.99 -3.36 8.32
CA GLU A 67 -23.25 -2.78 8.81
C GLU A 67 -24.27 -2.56 7.68
N SER A 68 -23.81 -2.44 6.44
CA SER A 68 -24.66 -2.15 5.28
C SER A 68 -25.53 -3.34 4.89
N ASP A 69 -26.86 -3.13 4.86
CA ASP A 69 -27.83 -4.08 4.29
C ASP A 69 -27.92 -4.04 2.74
N ALA A 70 -27.15 -3.16 2.08
CA ALA A 70 -27.13 -3.08 0.62
C ALA A 70 -26.64 -4.41 0.01
N THR A 71 -27.21 -4.82 -1.13
CA THR A 71 -26.79 -6.04 -1.84
C THR A 71 -26.68 -5.78 -3.34
N GLY A 72 -25.97 -6.65 -4.07
CA GLY A 72 -25.91 -6.61 -5.53
C GLY A 72 -25.02 -5.53 -6.15
N LYS A 73 -24.39 -4.67 -5.34
CA LYS A 73 -23.37 -3.71 -5.81
C LYS A 73 -22.18 -4.45 -6.44
N THR A 74 -21.57 -3.84 -7.45
CA THR A 74 -20.42 -4.38 -8.17
C THR A 74 -19.16 -3.58 -7.83
N VAL A 75 -18.18 -4.23 -7.20
CA VAL A 75 -16.87 -3.64 -6.89
C VAL A 75 -15.86 -4.03 -7.98
N LEU A 76 -15.32 -3.05 -8.68
CA LEU A 76 -14.25 -3.24 -9.65
C LEU A 76 -12.89 -3.15 -8.95
N VAL A 77 -12.10 -4.21 -9.00
CA VAL A 77 -10.75 -4.28 -8.42
C VAL A 77 -9.73 -4.13 -9.53
N ASP A 78 -8.83 -3.16 -9.39
CA ASP A 78 -7.71 -2.97 -10.30
C ASP A 78 -6.64 -4.04 -10.11
N VAL A 79 -6.37 -4.79 -11.18
CA VAL A 79 -5.18 -5.65 -11.33
C VAL A 79 -4.47 -5.40 -12.66
N GLY A 80 -4.85 -4.33 -13.36
CA GLY A 80 -4.31 -3.96 -14.67
C GLY A 80 -3.05 -3.11 -14.58
N HIS A 81 -2.79 -2.50 -13.42
CA HIS A 81 -1.67 -1.58 -13.19
C HIS A 81 -0.53 -2.19 -12.39
N GLU A 82 -0.33 -3.51 -12.49
CA GLU A 82 0.72 -4.26 -11.78
C GLU A 82 0.73 -3.97 -10.27
N ASN A 83 -0.46 -3.90 -9.68
CA ASN A 83 -0.69 -3.65 -8.26
C ASN A 83 0.24 -4.50 -7.38
N GLY A 84 0.84 -3.86 -6.37
CA GLY A 84 1.82 -4.46 -5.45
C GLY A 84 1.22 -5.49 -4.49
N ILE A 85 -0.11 -5.55 -4.40
CA ILE A 85 -0.85 -6.51 -3.60
C ILE A 85 -1.58 -7.53 -4.48
N SER A 86 -1.55 -8.80 -4.07
CA SER A 86 -2.24 -9.88 -4.76
C SER A 86 -3.72 -9.99 -4.35
N LYS A 87 -4.51 -10.70 -5.17
CA LYS A 87 -5.92 -10.99 -4.85
C LYS A 87 -6.08 -11.83 -3.59
N THR A 88 -5.11 -12.71 -3.33
CA THR A 88 -5.10 -13.57 -2.14
C THR A 88 -4.85 -12.74 -0.88
N GLN A 89 -4.04 -11.70 -0.98
CA GLN A 89 -3.82 -10.76 0.12
C GLN A 89 -5.02 -9.85 0.36
N LEU A 90 -5.77 -9.47 -0.68
CA LEU A 90 -7.04 -8.75 -0.52
C LEU A 90 -8.20 -9.64 -0.08
N GLU A 91 -7.98 -10.94 0.14
CA GLU A 91 -9.05 -11.91 0.37
C GLU A 91 -9.95 -11.57 1.55
N PRO A 92 -9.47 -11.08 2.71
CA PRO A 92 -10.35 -10.67 3.80
C PRO A 92 -11.41 -9.65 3.36
N LEU A 93 -11.01 -8.54 2.74
CA LEU A 93 -11.97 -7.54 2.23
C LEU A 93 -12.89 -8.10 1.11
N LEU A 94 -12.32 -8.87 0.17
CA LEU A 94 -13.08 -9.35 -0.99
C LEU A 94 -14.07 -10.46 -0.62
N SER A 95 -13.73 -11.33 0.32
CA SER A 95 -14.63 -12.38 0.83
C SER A 95 -15.79 -11.77 1.59
N THR A 96 -15.53 -10.82 2.51
CA THR A 96 -16.57 -10.07 3.24
C THR A 96 -17.57 -9.43 2.27
N LEU A 97 -17.12 -8.75 1.22
CA LEU A 97 -18.02 -8.18 0.21
C LEU A 97 -18.87 -9.24 -0.50
N VAL A 98 -18.29 -10.40 -0.84
CA VAL A 98 -19.01 -11.49 -1.53
C VAL A 98 -20.02 -12.16 -0.61
N GLU A 99 -19.64 -12.42 0.64
CA GLU A 99 -20.50 -13.02 1.67
C GLU A 99 -21.72 -12.14 1.97
N ASN A 100 -21.56 -10.82 1.86
CA ASN A 100 -22.64 -9.83 1.97
C ASN A 100 -23.39 -9.58 0.64
N GLY A 101 -23.22 -10.45 -0.37
CA GLY A 101 -24.05 -10.44 -1.58
C GLY A 101 -23.63 -9.43 -2.65
N HIS A 102 -22.40 -8.92 -2.60
CA HIS A 102 -21.82 -8.05 -3.63
C HIS A 102 -21.03 -8.85 -4.67
N GLN A 103 -20.78 -8.23 -5.83
CA GLN A 103 -20.06 -8.85 -6.93
C GLN A 103 -18.68 -8.22 -7.10
N ILE A 104 -17.65 -9.07 -7.18
CA ILE A 104 -16.28 -8.62 -7.45
C ILE A 104 -15.95 -8.81 -8.94
N ARG A 105 -15.50 -7.75 -9.59
CA ARG A 105 -14.97 -7.78 -10.96
C ARG A 105 -13.55 -7.29 -10.99
N PHE A 106 -12.74 -7.82 -11.89
CA PHE A 106 -11.32 -7.45 -12.00
C PHE A 106 -11.02 -6.72 -13.30
N TYR A 107 -10.53 -5.49 -13.20
CA TYR A 107 -9.97 -4.75 -14.33
C TYR A 107 -8.55 -5.26 -14.62
N ARG A 108 -8.29 -5.66 -15.87
CA ARG A 108 -7.00 -6.25 -16.29
C ARG A 108 -6.28 -5.46 -17.39
N GLY A 109 -6.84 -4.34 -17.85
CA GLY A 109 -6.27 -3.49 -18.91
C GLY A 109 -6.23 -4.05 -20.35
N GLN A 110 -6.51 -5.34 -20.58
CA GLN A 110 -6.29 -5.99 -21.89
C GLN A 110 -7.54 -6.12 -22.78
N ARG A 111 -8.74 -6.13 -22.20
CA ARG A 111 -9.98 -6.49 -22.92
C ARG A 111 -10.97 -5.33 -23.09
N GLN A 112 -10.96 -4.40 -22.15
CA GLN A 112 -11.86 -3.25 -22.10
C GLN A 112 -11.09 -2.10 -21.47
N SER A 113 -11.44 -0.87 -21.83
CA SER A 113 -10.91 0.31 -21.15
C SER A 113 -11.40 0.38 -19.70
N LEU A 114 -10.65 1.07 -18.84
CA LEU A 114 -11.09 1.34 -17.47
C LEU A 114 -12.45 2.04 -17.46
N ASN A 115 -12.63 3.07 -18.30
CA ASN A 115 -13.85 3.87 -18.35
C ASN A 115 -15.07 3.02 -18.72
N GLU A 116 -14.92 2.06 -19.63
CA GLU A 116 -15.99 1.10 -19.94
C GLU A 116 -16.30 0.17 -18.76
N SER A 117 -15.28 -0.30 -18.06
CA SER A 117 -15.45 -1.16 -16.88
C SER A 117 -16.18 -0.41 -15.75
N LEU A 118 -15.77 0.83 -15.47
CA LEU A 118 -16.35 1.71 -14.44
C LEU A 118 -17.84 2.03 -14.68
N ARG A 119 -18.31 2.08 -15.93
CA ARG A 119 -19.75 2.31 -16.23
C ARG A 119 -20.68 1.29 -15.58
N SER A 120 -20.19 0.06 -15.45
CA SER A 120 -20.92 -1.12 -14.99
C SER A 120 -20.49 -1.59 -13.60
N ALA A 121 -19.74 -0.76 -12.89
CA ALA A 121 -19.35 -0.97 -11.49
C ALA A 121 -20.01 0.10 -10.62
N ASP A 122 -20.10 -0.13 -9.33
CA ASP A 122 -20.60 0.83 -8.33
C ASP A 122 -19.46 1.39 -7.47
N ALA A 123 -18.38 0.61 -7.31
CA ALA A 123 -17.17 0.99 -6.60
C ALA A 123 -15.90 0.59 -7.36
N PHE A 124 -14.79 1.23 -7.02
CA PHE A 124 -13.47 0.95 -7.58
C PHE A 124 -12.41 0.85 -6.48
N LEU A 125 -11.72 -0.28 -6.44
CA LEU A 125 -10.64 -0.59 -5.50
C LEU A 125 -9.30 -0.59 -6.23
N VAL A 126 -8.38 0.25 -5.75
CA VAL A 126 -7.00 0.33 -6.22
C VAL A 126 -6.07 0.15 -5.04
N ALA A 127 -5.14 -0.79 -5.15
CA ALA A 127 -4.19 -1.04 -4.09
C ALA A 127 -2.76 -1.10 -4.66
N SER A 128 -1.89 -0.21 -4.19
CA SER A 128 -0.46 -0.15 -4.55
C SER A 128 -0.15 -0.25 -6.06
N PRO A 129 -0.78 0.55 -6.94
CA PRO A 129 -0.54 0.50 -8.38
C PRO A 129 0.91 0.85 -8.72
N GLN A 130 1.53 0.05 -9.60
CA GLN A 130 2.93 0.21 -10.01
C GLN A 130 3.05 0.84 -11.41
N ARG A 131 2.02 0.68 -12.24
CA ARG A 131 1.90 1.38 -13.53
C ARG A 131 1.14 2.69 -13.38
N ARG A 132 1.49 3.64 -14.25
CA ARG A 132 0.82 4.95 -14.32
C ARG A 132 -0.55 4.80 -14.97
N TYR A 133 -1.53 5.48 -14.37
CA TYR A 133 -2.79 5.75 -15.01
C TYR A 133 -2.60 6.79 -16.13
N THR A 134 -3.30 6.60 -17.24
CA THR A 134 -3.37 7.59 -18.31
C THR A 134 -4.28 8.75 -17.94
N SER A 135 -4.16 9.89 -18.64
CA SER A 135 -5.04 11.04 -18.40
C SER A 135 -6.53 10.71 -18.61
N ASP A 136 -6.84 9.86 -19.60
CA ASP A 136 -8.22 9.43 -19.88
C ASP A 136 -8.79 8.53 -18.77
N GLU A 137 -7.94 7.72 -18.15
CA GLU A 137 -8.32 6.89 -17.00
C GLU A 137 -8.54 7.76 -15.75
N LEU A 138 -7.66 8.73 -15.48
CA LEU A 138 -7.83 9.65 -14.36
C LEU A 138 -9.10 10.48 -14.49
N ALA A 139 -9.37 11.05 -15.68
CA ALA A 139 -10.61 11.77 -15.97
C ALA A 139 -11.84 10.85 -15.87
N GLY A 140 -11.70 9.57 -16.22
CA GLY A 140 -12.73 8.56 -16.03
C GLY A 140 -13.04 8.30 -14.56
N VAL A 141 -12.01 8.15 -13.72
CA VAL A 141 -12.18 7.95 -12.27
C VAL A 141 -12.84 9.19 -11.64
N GLU A 142 -12.46 10.39 -12.05
CA GLU A 142 -13.11 11.65 -11.62
C GLU A 142 -14.60 11.70 -12.03
N ALA A 143 -14.92 11.41 -13.28
CA ALA A 143 -16.32 11.35 -13.72
C ALA A 143 -17.13 10.24 -13.01
N PHE A 144 -16.47 9.16 -12.59
CA PHE A 144 -17.08 8.06 -11.83
C PHE A 144 -17.39 8.49 -10.39
N THR A 145 -16.48 9.18 -9.71
CA THR A 145 -16.70 9.70 -8.36
C THR A 145 -17.70 10.84 -8.34
N ASP A 146 -17.67 11.76 -9.31
CA ASP A 146 -18.69 12.81 -9.51
C ASP A 146 -20.09 12.23 -9.77
N ALA A 147 -20.15 11.00 -10.28
CA ALA A 147 -21.39 10.29 -10.46
C ALA A 147 -21.91 9.61 -9.18
N GLY A 148 -21.14 9.58 -8.09
CA GLY A 148 -21.49 8.92 -6.84
C GLY A 148 -20.79 7.58 -6.62
N GLY A 149 -19.90 7.16 -7.53
CA GLY A 149 -19.12 5.94 -7.40
C GLY A 149 -18.07 6.06 -6.30
N ARG A 150 -17.88 4.99 -5.53
CA ARG A 150 -16.94 4.95 -4.40
C ARG A 150 -15.56 4.50 -4.86
N VAL A 151 -14.50 5.18 -4.44
CA VAL A 151 -13.13 4.80 -4.77
C VAL A 151 -12.31 4.62 -3.50
N LEU A 152 -11.72 3.44 -3.34
CA LEU A 152 -10.72 3.17 -2.30
C LEU A 152 -9.34 3.08 -2.97
N VAL A 153 -8.41 3.92 -2.54
CA VAL A 153 -7.02 3.92 -2.99
C VAL A 153 -6.11 3.60 -1.81
N MET A 154 -5.50 2.43 -1.82
CA MET A 154 -4.52 2.01 -0.83
C MET A 154 -3.12 2.11 -1.44
N GLY A 155 -2.12 2.53 -0.68
CA GLY A 155 -0.77 2.75 -1.19
C GLY A 155 0.30 2.46 -0.16
N ASP A 156 1.27 1.63 -0.55
CA ASP A 156 2.42 1.27 0.26
C ASP A 156 3.60 2.23 0.05
N PRO A 157 4.60 2.20 0.93
CA PRO A 157 5.90 2.78 0.63
C PRO A 157 6.49 2.17 -0.64
N PRO A 158 7.31 2.94 -1.38
CA PRO A 158 8.06 2.41 -2.52
C PRO A 158 8.88 1.18 -2.11
N SER A 159 8.53 0.01 -2.63
CA SER A 159 9.35 -1.19 -2.47
C SER A 159 10.46 -1.20 -3.52
N VAL A 160 11.62 -1.75 -3.13
CA VAL A 160 12.75 -1.92 -4.03
C VAL A 160 12.56 -3.21 -4.80
N GLN A 161 12.25 -3.12 -6.10
CA GLN A 161 12.28 -4.29 -6.97
C GLN A 161 13.73 -4.58 -7.36
N ALA A 162 14.21 -5.76 -6.98
CA ALA A 162 15.45 -6.32 -7.49
C ALA A 162 15.17 -6.97 -8.85
N SER A 163 15.42 -6.24 -9.94
CA SER A 163 15.38 -6.82 -11.28
C SER A 163 16.75 -7.39 -11.64
N GLY A 164 16.81 -8.69 -11.90
CA GLY A 164 18.04 -9.40 -12.29
C GLY A 164 18.62 -10.19 -11.11
N GLY A 165 18.91 -11.46 -11.36
CA GLY A 165 19.35 -12.39 -10.33
C GLY A 165 20.56 -11.89 -9.55
N LEU A 166 20.39 -11.72 -8.23
CA LEU A 166 21.46 -11.48 -7.26
C LEU A 166 22.56 -12.56 -7.29
N LEU A 167 22.26 -13.72 -7.88
CA LEU A 167 23.14 -14.85 -8.07
C LEU A 167 24.30 -14.61 -9.07
N PHE A 168 24.32 -13.48 -9.80
CA PHE A 168 25.44 -13.14 -10.72
C PHE A 168 25.89 -11.68 -10.70
N GLY A 169 25.52 -10.88 -9.69
CA GLY A 169 26.01 -9.48 -9.55
C GLY A 169 25.56 -8.51 -10.64
N LEU A 170 24.55 -8.87 -11.44
CA LEU A 170 24.00 -8.07 -12.55
C LEU A 170 22.63 -7.44 -12.24
N GLY A 171 22.17 -7.52 -10.99
CA GLY A 171 20.88 -6.95 -10.58
C GLY A 171 20.97 -5.44 -10.37
N SER A 172 19.98 -4.70 -10.88
CA SER A 172 19.78 -3.29 -10.53
C SER A 172 18.63 -3.18 -9.53
N LEU A 173 18.84 -2.40 -8.46
CA LEU A 173 17.80 -2.01 -7.52
C LEU A 173 17.14 -0.74 -8.04
N GLN A 174 15.94 -0.85 -8.59
CA GLN A 174 15.18 0.32 -9.04
C GLN A 174 14.11 0.65 -7.99
N PRO A 175 14.13 1.84 -7.38
CA PRO A 175 13.02 2.32 -6.56
C PRO A 175 11.76 2.45 -7.42
N THR A 176 10.67 1.78 -7.02
CA THR A 176 9.37 1.99 -7.65
C THR A 176 8.61 3.05 -6.86
N ALA A 177 8.55 4.28 -7.36
CA ALA A 177 7.78 5.33 -6.69
C ALA A 177 6.27 4.97 -6.72
N PRO A 178 5.52 5.09 -5.61
CA PRO A 178 4.10 4.79 -5.60
C PRO A 178 3.37 5.60 -6.66
N ARG A 179 2.52 4.96 -7.46
CA ARG A 179 1.74 5.65 -8.52
C ARG A 179 0.35 6.09 -8.03
N THR A 180 0.08 5.99 -6.73
CA THR A 180 -1.16 6.41 -6.06
C THR A 180 -1.37 7.92 -6.08
N THR A 181 -0.31 8.72 -6.07
CA THR A 181 -0.41 10.19 -6.01
C THR A 181 -1.25 10.79 -7.16
N ALA A 182 -1.21 10.20 -8.36
CA ALA A 182 -2.00 10.69 -9.48
C ALA A 182 -3.51 10.51 -9.27
N LEU A 183 -3.93 9.45 -8.56
CA LEU A 183 -5.33 9.23 -8.18
C LEU A 183 -5.72 10.13 -7.01
N GLY A 184 -4.84 10.34 -6.03
CA GLY A 184 -5.12 11.16 -4.85
C GLY A 184 -5.15 12.67 -5.10
N SER A 185 -4.33 13.18 -6.03
CA SER A 185 -4.08 14.62 -6.18
C SER A 185 -5.33 15.41 -6.56
N THR A 186 -6.20 14.83 -7.40
CA THR A 186 -7.49 15.44 -7.80
C THR A 186 -8.41 15.67 -6.60
N TYR A 187 -8.24 14.88 -5.53
CA TYR A 187 -9.05 14.93 -4.32
C TYR A 187 -8.32 15.58 -3.14
N GLY A 188 -7.20 16.27 -3.41
CA GLY A 188 -6.41 16.96 -2.39
C GLY A 188 -5.62 16.03 -1.47
N VAL A 189 -5.35 14.78 -1.89
CA VAL A 189 -4.55 13.80 -1.12
C VAL A 189 -3.25 13.50 -1.83
N ALA A 190 -2.14 13.52 -1.09
CA ALA A 190 -0.83 13.10 -1.57
C ALA A 190 -0.23 12.04 -0.64
N TYR A 191 0.29 10.97 -1.23
CA TYR A 191 1.01 9.92 -0.52
C TYR A 191 2.45 10.38 -0.34
N GLY A 192 2.90 10.44 0.91
CA GLY A 192 4.24 10.87 1.24
C GLY A 192 5.29 9.82 0.91
N SER A 193 6.55 10.25 0.97
CA SER A 193 7.70 9.36 0.82
C SER A 193 8.22 8.89 2.17
N GLY A 194 8.78 7.68 2.19
CA GLY A 194 9.20 7.02 3.42
C GLY A 194 8.06 6.25 4.07
N TYR A 195 8.32 5.79 5.29
CA TYR A 195 7.38 5.04 6.13
C TYR A 195 7.29 5.71 7.49
N LEU A 196 6.18 5.49 8.17
CA LEU A 196 5.98 5.91 9.55
C LEU A 196 6.51 4.85 10.51
N TYR A 197 7.01 5.31 11.64
CA TYR A 197 7.49 4.43 12.70
C TYR A 197 7.25 5.06 14.06
N ASN A 198 7.09 4.23 15.09
CA ASN A 198 6.96 4.64 16.48
C ASN A 198 7.83 3.70 17.32
N MET A 199 8.81 4.25 18.05
CA MET A 199 9.73 3.44 18.85
C MET A 199 9.14 3.05 20.20
N ASP A 200 8.10 3.77 20.65
CA ASP A 200 7.58 3.69 22.01
C ASP A 200 6.22 2.98 22.05
N GLU A 201 5.31 3.30 21.12
CA GLU A 201 3.96 2.70 21.01
C GLU A 201 3.80 2.03 19.64
N ASN A 202 4.08 0.72 19.57
CA ASN A 202 4.03 -0.06 18.33
C ASN A 202 3.58 -1.51 18.59
N ASP A 203 3.12 -2.18 17.54
CA ASP A 203 2.75 -3.59 17.55
C ASP A 203 4.00 -4.46 17.32
N ASN A 204 4.83 -4.57 18.36
CA ASN A 204 6.01 -5.45 18.43
C ASN A 204 7.06 -5.27 17.32
N ASN A 205 6.90 -4.23 16.52
CA ASN A 205 7.80 -3.79 15.48
C ASN A 205 7.62 -2.28 15.33
N TYR A 206 8.70 -1.52 15.46
CA TYR A 206 8.66 -0.06 15.39
C TYR A 206 8.03 0.51 14.10
N LYS A 207 7.94 -0.26 13.02
CA LYS A 207 7.26 0.14 11.77
C LYS A 207 5.77 -0.22 11.71
N SER A 208 5.28 -1.00 12.68
CA SER A 208 3.88 -1.35 12.87
C SER A 208 3.29 -0.39 13.88
N ILE A 209 2.87 0.78 13.39
CA ILE A 209 2.38 1.86 14.24
C ILE A 209 0.91 1.64 14.59
N TYR A 210 0.51 2.12 15.76
CA TYR A 210 -0.91 2.30 16.04
C TYR A 210 -1.41 3.60 15.42
N ALA A 211 -2.63 3.57 14.88
CA ALA A 211 -3.36 4.77 14.47
C ALA A 211 -4.74 4.80 15.11
N ARG A 212 -5.24 6.01 15.38
CA ARG A 212 -6.51 6.23 16.08
C ARG A 212 -7.43 7.17 15.31
N PRO A 213 -8.76 7.05 15.49
CA PRO A 213 -9.72 7.98 14.94
C PRO A 213 -9.47 9.42 15.38
N THR A 214 -9.68 10.37 14.47
CA THR A 214 -9.75 11.80 14.82
C THR A 214 -11.19 12.26 15.12
N ALA A 215 -12.17 11.48 14.68
CA ALA A 215 -13.59 11.70 14.86
C ALA A 215 -14.34 10.37 14.67
N ASP A 216 -15.54 10.31 15.22
CA ASP A 216 -16.47 9.21 14.98
C ASP A 216 -17.23 9.46 13.66
N THR A 217 -17.04 8.57 12.68
CA THR A 217 -17.57 8.67 11.31
C THR A 217 -17.85 7.28 10.78
N ASP A 218 -18.57 7.14 9.66
CA ASP A 218 -18.81 5.83 9.03
C ASP A 218 -17.53 5.02 8.72
N LEU A 219 -16.35 5.66 8.63
CA LEU A 219 -15.07 4.96 8.42
C LEU A 219 -14.38 4.51 9.71
N THR A 220 -14.78 5.07 10.84
CA THR A 220 -14.10 4.91 12.14
C THR A 220 -15.05 4.47 13.25
N ALA A 221 -16.32 4.23 12.93
CA ALA A 221 -17.31 3.69 13.84
C ALA A 221 -16.80 2.35 14.40
N GLY A 222 -16.83 2.20 15.72
CA GLY A 222 -16.36 1.00 16.41
C GLY A 222 -14.84 0.80 16.43
N VAL A 223 -14.04 1.68 15.82
CA VAL A 223 -12.58 1.59 15.81
C VAL A 223 -12.02 2.36 17.01
N ASP A 224 -11.33 1.70 17.94
CA ASP A 224 -10.56 2.36 18.98
C ASP A 224 -9.12 2.62 18.51
N ARG A 225 -8.47 1.61 17.91
CA ARG A 225 -7.16 1.72 17.27
C ARG A 225 -6.94 0.63 16.21
N VAL A 226 -6.12 0.95 15.23
CA VAL A 226 -5.69 -0.01 14.17
C VAL A 226 -4.18 -0.14 14.14
N VAL A 227 -3.69 -1.24 13.57
CA VAL A 227 -2.27 -1.48 13.30
C VAL A 227 -1.98 -1.24 11.83
N MET A 228 -1.09 -0.29 11.55
CA MET A 228 -0.68 0.08 10.20
C MET A 228 0.81 -0.23 10.01
N ARG A 229 1.16 -1.08 9.04
CA ARG A 229 2.52 -1.61 8.86
C ARG A 229 3.25 -0.88 7.73
N GLU A 230 4.42 -0.34 8.05
CA GLU A 230 5.24 0.50 7.14
C GLU A 230 4.46 1.65 6.46
N ALA A 231 3.37 2.12 7.09
CA ALA A 231 2.44 3.04 6.46
C ALA A 231 3.11 4.33 5.96
N VAL A 232 2.68 4.84 4.80
CA VAL A 232 3.09 6.13 4.28
C VAL A 232 2.22 7.25 4.85
N PRO A 233 2.78 8.43 5.13
CA PRO A 233 1.96 9.55 5.58
C PRO A 233 1.12 10.11 4.43
N LEU A 234 -0.17 10.33 4.68
CA LEU A 234 -1.05 11.09 3.81
C LEU A 234 -0.95 12.58 4.13
N ARG A 235 -0.75 13.38 3.08
CA ARG A 235 -0.86 14.84 3.11
C ARG A 235 -2.18 15.23 2.48
N THR A 236 -2.92 16.09 3.16
CA THR A 236 -4.30 16.41 2.78
C THR A 236 -4.50 17.92 2.70
N THR A 237 -5.21 18.37 1.67
CA THR A 237 -5.78 19.72 1.57
C THR A 237 -7.29 19.58 1.38
N GLY A 238 -8.08 19.91 2.40
CA GLY A 238 -9.54 19.81 2.36
C GLY A 238 -10.13 18.40 2.58
N ALA A 239 -9.31 17.35 2.56
CA ALA A 239 -9.75 16.01 2.95
C ALA A 239 -9.79 15.84 4.48
N THR A 240 -10.73 15.04 4.96
CA THR A 240 -10.87 14.68 6.38
C THR A 240 -9.86 13.60 6.71
N ARG A 241 -8.97 13.83 7.68
CA ARG A 241 -8.01 12.83 8.18
C ARG A 241 -8.75 11.92 9.15
N ALA A 242 -9.17 10.73 8.74
CA ALA A 242 -9.98 9.87 9.62
C ALA A 242 -9.12 9.15 10.67
N LEU A 243 -7.95 8.65 10.28
CA LEU A 243 -6.99 8.00 11.18
C LEU A 243 -5.64 8.71 11.14
N VAL A 244 -5.06 8.93 12.32
CA VAL A 244 -3.71 9.48 12.51
C VAL A 244 -2.88 8.57 13.40
N GLY A 245 -1.58 8.47 13.12
CA GLY A 245 -0.64 7.76 14.00
C GLY A 245 -0.64 8.34 15.42
N THR A 246 -0.43 7.50 16.42
CA THR A 246 -0.38 7.92 17.83
C THR A 246 0.82 8.83 18.13
N ASP A 247 0.81 9.43 19.32
CA ASP A 247 1.91 10.27 19.79
C ASP A 247 3.23 9.48 19.78
N GLY A 248 4.33 10.14 19.41
CA GLY A 248 5.62 9.48 19.19
C GLY A 248 5.77 8.85 17.79
N THR A 249 4.78 8.98 16.90
CA THR A 249 4.96 8.60 15.49
C THR A 249 5.90 9.57 14.77
N HIS A 250 6.89 9.03 14.07
CA HIS A 250 7.89 9.74 13.29
C HIS A 250 7.87 9.35 11.80
N LEU A 251 8.28 10.29 10.94
CA LEU A 251 8.51 10.01 9.52
C LEU A 251 9.96 9.56 9.26
N SER A 252 10.19 8.44 8.58
CA SER A 252 11.54 7.88 8.39
C SER A 252 12.51 8.77 7.60
N THR A 253 12.00 9.62 6.71
CA THR A 253 12.84 10.49 5.86
C THR A 253 13.36 11.74 6.57
N THR A 254 12.60 12.31 7.50
CA THR A 254 12.98 13.53 8.24
C THR A 254 13.24 13.29 9.72
N ARG A 255 12.72 12.18 10.26
CA ARG A 255 12.65 11.85 11.69
C ARG A 255 11.81 12.82 12.51
N ASP A 256 11.05 13.69 11.87
CA ASP A 256 10.16 14.61 12.59
C ASP A 256 9.06 13.81 13.29
N PRO A 257 8.73 14.13 14.55
CA PRO A 257 7.52 13.61 15.18
C PRO A 257 6.28 14.34 14.63
N GLY A 258 5.13 13.67 14.63
CA GLY A 258 3.87 14.32 14.29
C GLY A 258 2.68 13.37 14.22
N GLN A 259 1.49 13.97 14.13
CA GLN A 259 0.24 13.24 13.89
C GLN A 259 0.03 13.09 12.38
N TYR A 260 0.71 12.10 11.81
CA TYR A 260 0.64 11.78 10.40
C TYR A 260 -0.67 11.05 10.09
N ALA A 261 -1.43 11.55 9.12
CA ALA A 261 -2.62 10.84 8.65
C ALA A 261 -2.21 9.57 7.92
N VAL A 262 -2.91 8.48 8.19
CA VAL A 262 -2.75 7.18 7.49
C VAL A 262 -4.03 6.77 6.78
N LEU A 263 -5.17 7.36 7.15
CA LEU A 263 -6.42 7.26 6.42
C LEU A 263 -7.03 8.66 6.24
N ALA A 264 -7.44 8.99 5.02
CA ALA A 264 -8.12 10.24 4.71
C ALA A 264 -9.29 10.04 3.74
N ARG A 265 -10.37 10.81 3.92
CA ARG A 265 -11.55 10.81 3.06
C ARG A 265 -11.77 12.17 2.42
N SER A 266 -12.02 12.17 1.12
CA SER A 266 -12.40 13.34 0.33
C SER A 266 -13.64 12.98 -0.51
N GLY A 267 -14.82 13.29 0.02
CA GLY A 267 -16.10 12.96 -0.61
C GLY A 267 -16.27 11.45 -0.85
N ASN A 268 -16.27 11.06 -2.13
CA ASN A 268 -16.46 9.69 -2.60
C ASN A 268 -15.14 8.90 -2.74
N VAL A 269 -14.02 9.46 -2.28
CA VAL A 269 -12.70 8.82 -2.31
C VAL A 269 -12.15 8.65 -0.90
N THR A 270 -11.70 7.44 -0.60
CA THR A 270 -10.96 7.10 0.62
C THR A 270 -9.55 6.68 0.23
N ALA A 271 -8.56 7.27 0.90
CA ALA A 271 -7.15 7.00 0.73
C ALA A 271 -6.59 6.37 2.01
N VAL A 272 -5.86 5.26 1.87
CA VAL A 272 -5.16 4.59 2.98
C VAL A 272 -3.68 4.46 2.62
N GLY A 273 -2.81 4.84 3.54
CA GLY A 273 -1.36 4.81 3.39
C GLY A 273 -0.73 3.44 3.65
N ASP A 274 -1.49 2.36 3.57
CA ASP A 274 -1.06 0.99 3.84
C ASP A 274 -1.96 0.02 3.05
N THR A 275 -1.43 -1.14 2.66
CA THR A 275 -2.20 -2.28 2.17
C THR A 275 -2.03 -3.54 3.03
N ASP A 276 -1.07 -3.59 3.95
CA ASP A 276 -0.79 -4.77 4.74
C ASP A 276 -1.90 -5.05 5.77
N PHE A 277 -2.57 -4.01 6.30
CA PHE A 277 -3.66 -4.15 7.27
C PHE A 277 -4.83 -5.03 6.77
N VAL A 278 -5.04 -5.15 5.44
CA VAL A 278 -6.12 -5.99 4.89
C VAL A 278 -5.71 -7.43 4.62
N THR A 279 -4.43 -7.80 4.81
CA THR A 279 -3.98 -9.17 4.55
C THR A 279 -4.41 -10.10 5.66
N ARG A 280 -4.55 -11.39 5.37
CA ARG A 280 -5.02 -12.38 6.35
C ARG A 280 -4.17 -12.36 7.63
N GLU A 281 -2.88 -12.09 7.48
CA GLU A 281 -1.93 -12.04 8.58
C GLU A 281 -2.14 -10.85 9.52
N ASN A 282 -2.79 -9.77 9.07
CA ASN A 282 -2.93 -8.53 9.85
C ASN A 282 -4.39 -8.06 10.02
N ALA A 283 -5.33 -8.71 9.33
CA ALA A 283 -6.73 -8.29 9.26
C ALA A 283 -7.43 -8.31 10.62
N TYR A 284 -6.88 -9.00 11.62
CA TYR A 284 -7.41 -9.11 12.97
C TYR A 284 -6.49 -8.44 14.01
N ASP A 285 -5.47 -7.68 13.58
CA ASP A 285 -4.62 -6.93 14.49
C ASP A 285 -5.39 -5.71 15.02
N ALA A 286 -5.66 -5.68 16.32
CA ALA A 286 -6.47 -4.66 16.97
C ALA A 286 -7.84 -4.56 16.26
N ASP A 287 -8.31 -3.35 15.91
CA ASP A 287 -9.60 -3.17 15.25
C ASP A 287 -9.45 -3.10 13.71
N ASN A 288 -8.45 -3.76 13.13
CA ASN A 288 -8.28 -3.83 11.68
C ASN A 288 -9.48 -4.50 11.00
N ASP A 289 -10.11 -5.48 11.65
CA ASP A 289 -11.29 -6.17 11.16
C ASP A 289 -12.49 -5.23 11.08
N VAL A 290 -12.70 -4.40 12.10
CA VAL A 290 -13.71 -3.33 12.12
C VAL A 290 -13.43 -2.30 11.02
N LEU A 291 -12.18 -1.87 10.85
CA LEU A 291 -11.81 -0.96 9.78
C LEU A 291 -12.08 -1.57 8.39
N ILE A 292 -11.78 -2.85 8.18
CA ILE A 292 -12.05 -3.54 6.90
C ILE A 292 -13.57 -3.57 6.65
N GLY A 293 -14.37 -3.86 7.67
CA GLY A 293 -15.83 -3.77 7.61
C GLY A 293 -16.32 -2.39 7.17
N ASN A 294 -15.86 -1.35 7.84
CA ASN A 294 -16.19 0.05 7.52
C ASN A 294 -15.78 0.45 6.09
N LEU A 295 -14.64 -0.06 5.60
CA LEU A 295 -14.19 0.16 4.22
C LEU A 295 -15.06 -0.58 3.20
N ALA A 296 -15.51 -1.79 3.53
CA ALA A 296 -16.46 -2.55 2.72
C ALA A 296 -17.80 -1.81 2.65
N ASP A 297 -18.32 -1.31 3.78
CA ASP A 297 -19.53 -0.50 3.85
C ASP A 297 -19.40 0.77 3.01
N PHE A 298 -18.26 1.48 3.13
CA PHE A 298 -17.97 2.64 2.30
C PHE A 298 -18.03 2.31 0.81
N LEU A 299 -17.44 1.21 0.37
CA LEU A 299 -17.43 0.82 -1.05
C LEU A 299 -18.85 0.60 -1.59
N VAL A 300 -19.77 0.06 -0.79
CA VAL A 300 -21.12 -0.31 -1.26
C VAL A 300 -22.18 0.76 -0.97
N SER A 301 -21.83 1.75 -0.16
CA SER A 301 -22.66 2.91 0.23
C SER A 301 -22.97 3.89 -0.91
N GLY A 302 -22.25 3.81 -2.04
CA GLY A 302 -22.37 4.75 -3.15
C GLY A 302 -23.60 4.53 -4.02
N ASP A 303 -24.29 5.62 -4.37
CA ASP A 303 -25.37 5.64 -5.36
C ASP A 303 -24.90 6.25 -6.66
N LYS A 304 -24.09 5.48 -7.40
CA LYS A 304 -23.53 5.94 -8.67
C LYS A 304 -24.62 6.06 -9.74
N ARG A 305 -24.71 7.23 -10.37
CA ARG A 305 -25.52 7.45 -11.57
C ARG A 305 -25.11 6.45 -12.68
N PRO A 306 -26.05 5.73 -13.30
CA PRO A 306 -25.76 4.77 -14.36
C PRO A 306 -25.06 5.40 -15.56
N GLY A 307 -24.21 4.63 -16.25
CA GLY A 307 -23.58 5.04 -17.51
C GLY A 307 -22.42 6.05 -17.39
N ALA A 308 -22.10 6.53 -16.19
CA ALA A 308 -20.87 7.28 -15.92
C ALA A 308 -19.69 6.32 -15.64
N PRO A 309 -18.49 6.55 -16.23
CA PRO A 309 -18.12 7.68 -17.09
C PRO A 309 -18.71 7.60 -18.50
N ARG A 310 -19.06 8.74 -19.10
CA ARG A 310 -19.68 8.75 -20.45
C ARG A 310 -18.76 8.10 -21.50
N PRO A 311 -19.31 7.44 -22.52
CA PRO A 311 -18.53 7.00 -23.67
C PRO A 311 -17.85 8.17 -24.39
N PRO A 312 -16.65 7.97 -24.95
CA PRO A 312 -16.05 8.94 -25.86
C PRO A 312 -17.03 9.33 -26.98
N GLY A 313 -17.20 10.64 -27.22
CA GLY A 313 -18.09 11.16 -28.26
C GLY A 313 -19.57 11.25 -27.90
N ALA A 314 -19.99 10.92 -26.66
CA ALA A 314 -21.38 11.05 -26.22
C ALA A 314 -21.92 12.50 -26.25
N ASP A 315 -21.02 13.50 -26.23
CA ASP A 315 -21.37 14.92 -26.32
C ASP A 315 -21.30 15.47 -27.76
N GLN A 316 -20.99 14.63 -28.75
CA GLN A 316 -21.06 15.05 -30.14
C GLN A 316 -22.52 15.13 -30.59
N PRO A 317 -22.94 16.22 -31.28
CA PRO A 317 -24.27 16.29 -31.87
C PRO A 317 -24.52 15.05 -32.73
N GLN A 318 -25.61 14.31 -32.47
CA GLN A 318 -26.01 13.21 -33.32
C GLN A 318 -26.18 13.74 -34.75
N ARG A 319 -25.32 13.29 -35.67
CA ARG A 319 -25.47 13.59 -37.09
C ARG A 319 -26.83 13.02 -37.50
N PRO A 320 -27.75 13.83 -38.07
CA PRO A 320 -29.04 13.34 -38.53
C PRO A 320 -28.81 12.14 -39.46
N PRO A 321 -29.69 11.11 -39.44
CA PRO A 321 -29.60 10.02 -40.38
C PRO A 321 -29.53 10.63 -41.77
N ALA A 322 -28.47 10.31 -42.53
CA ALA A 322 -28.43 10.65 -43.94
C ALA A 322 -29.63 9.93 -44.57
N GLY A 323 -30.69 10.69 -44.85
CA GLY A 323 -31.86 10.18 -45.55
C GLY A 323 -31.39 9.48 -46.81
N GLY A 324 -31.70 8.20 -46.92
CA GLY A 324 -31.42 7.42 -48.11
C GLY A 324 -32.24 7.98 -49.26
N GLU A 325 -31.62 8.78 -50.12
CA GLU A 325 -32.12 9.00 -51.48
C GLU A 325 -31.66 7.84 -52.35
N SER A 326 -32.49 6.79 -52.38
CA SER A 326 -32.58 5.92 -53.56
C SER A 326 -33.56 6.58 -54.52
N GLY A 327 -33.04 7.19 -55.59
CA GLY A 327 -33.84 7.86 -56.61
C GLY A 327 -32.98 8.14 -57.85
N GLY A 328 -33.20 7.37 -58.91
CA GLY A 328 -32.31 7.26 -60.07
C GLY A 328 -32.22 8.50 -60.97
N GLY A 329 -31.09 8.54 -61.69
CA GLY A 329 -31.05 8.89 -63.13
C GLY A 329 -31.09 10.37 -63.50
N GLY A 330 -29.92 10.92 -63.83
CA GLY A 330 -29.81 12.14 -64.64
C GLY A 330 -28.36 12.56 -64.85
N GLN A 331 -27.78 12.19 -65.99
CA GLN A 331 -26.50 12.77 -66.45
C GLN A 331 -26.65 14.30 -66.62
N PRO A 332 -25.62 15.10 -66.33
CA PRO A 332 -25.66 16.54 -66.62
C PRO A 332 -25.60 16.76 -68.13
N THR A 333 -26.63 17.39 -68.70
CA THR A 333 -26.58 17.95 -70.06
C THR A 333 -25.56 19.09 -70.13
N PRO A 334 -24.71 19.15 -71.18
CA PRO A 334 -23.79 20.27 -71.36
C PRO A 334 -24.55 21.55 -71.80
N PRO A 335 -24.02 22.74 -71.49
CA PRO A 335 -24.67 24.00 -71.84
C PRO A 335 -24.61 24.26 -73.36
N PRO A 336 -25.61 24.97 -73.94
CA PRO A 336 -25.64 25.24 -75.37
C PRO A 336 -24.59 26.27 -75.79
N THR A 337 -23.89 25.97 -76.89
CA THR A 337 -22.95 26.85 -77.59
C THR A 337 -23.68 28.06 -78.20
N PRO A 338 -23.20 29.30 -78.03
CA PRO A 338 -23.76 30.46 -78.73
C PRO A 338 -23.44 30.43 -80.23
N ALA A 339 -24.43 30.72 -81.07
CA ALA A 339 -24.26 30.91 -82.51
C ALA A 339 -23.59 32.27 -82.83
N PRO A 340 -22.80 32.37 -83.90
CA PRO A 340 -21.99 33.54 -84.20
C PRO A 340 -22.81 34.70 -84.79
N ALA A 341 -22.35 35.92 -84.53
CA ALA A 341 -22.68 37.12 -85.29
C ALA A 341 -21.56 37.39 -86.32
#